data_AF-A0A969VS39-F1
#
_entry.id   AF-A0A969VS39-F1
#
_cell.length_a   1.000
_cell.length_b   1.000
_cell.length_c   1.000
_cell.angle_alpha   90.00
_cell.angle_beta   90.00
_cell.angle_gamma   90.00
#
_symmetry.space_group_name_H-M   'P 1'
#
loop_
_entity.id
_entity.type
_entity.pdbx_description
1 polymer ?
#
loop_
_entity_poly.entity_id
_entity_poly.type
_entity_poly.pdbx_seq_one_letter_code
_entity_poly.pdbx_strand_id
1 'polypeptide(L)'
;MFLSGYAATNLFRRQSIGTGGAALGASCPSESTACSISCIAIAEIEKICEAKDILLQRLDRPPSLIELARQVGMNDCTLKRGFRQVFGMTAMSCLHHYRMELAQQLLTIGEMNVNQVATAIGYASRSSFYTAFRKQFGVSPHQYLTQNRKNSVGRTNNSVSRTFALPKLR
;
A
#
# COMPACT_ATOMS: atom_id res chain seq x y z
N MET A 1 28.67 15.79 -13.28
CA MET A 1 28.48 14.47 -13.92
C MET A 1 28.18 13.45 -12.84
N PHE A 2 26.93 13.00 -12.72
CA PHE A 2 26.50 11.62 -12.48
C PHE A 2 24.97 11.65 -12.52
N LEU A 3 24.43 11.08 -13.61
CA LEU A 3 23.01 11.07 -13.93
C LEU A 3 22.28 10.06 -13.03
N SER A 4 21.15 10.51 -12.49
CA SER A 4 20.19 9.72 -11.71
C SER A 4 19.51 8.67 -12.61
N GLY A 5 19.72 7.39 -12.32
CA GLY A 5 19.14 6.26 -13.05
C GLY A 5 18.01 5.61 -12.26
N TYR A 6 16.77 6.07 -12.46
CA TYR A 6 15.56 5.31 -12.14
C TYR A 6 14.98 4.75 -13.45
N ALA A 7 15.23 3.46 -13.70
CA ALA A 7 14.62 2.72 -14.80
C ALA A 7 13.20 2.28 -14.39
N ALA A 8 12.19 3.06 -14.77
CA ALA A 8 10.79 2.67 -14.70
C ALA A 8 10.43 1.85 -15.94
N THR A 9 10.28 0.53 -15.79
CA THR A 9 9.77 -0.34 -16.85
C THR A 9 8.25 -0.25 -16.93
N ASN A 10 7.79 0.70 -17.75
CA ASN A 10 6.42 0.70 -18.28
C ASN A 10 6.26 -0.44 -19.29
N LEU A 11 5.52 -1.48 -18.91
CA LEU A 11 4.99 -2.47 -19.85
C LEU A 11 3.60 -2.92 -19.39
N PHE A 12 2.57 -2.14 -19.70
CA PHE A 12 1.20 -2.61 -19.68
C PHE A 12 0.51 -2.28 -21.00
N ARG A 13 0.56 -3.29 -21.87
CA ARG A 13 -0.04 -3.33 -23.21
C ARG A 13 -1.55 -3.57 -23.08
N ARG A 14 -2.32 -2.76 -23.79
CA ARG A 14 -3.76 -2.88 -24.04
C ARG A 14 -4.15 -4.24 -24.64
N GLN A 15 -5.30 -4.77 -24.24
CA GLN A 15 -6.29 -5.31 -25.18
C GLN A 15 -7.71 -5.38 -24.56
N SER A 16 -8.67 -4.88 -25.35
CA SER A 16 -10.13 -5.08 -25.34
C SER A 16 -10.48 -6.57 -25.59
N ILE A 17 -11.64 -7.16 -25.27
CA ILE A 17 -13.06 -6.85 -25.57
C ILE A 17 -13.94 -7.72 -24.62
N GLY A 18 -15.18 -7.29 -24.27
CA GLY A 18 -16.23 -8.22 -23.82
C GLY A 18 -17.31 -7.61 -22.91
N THR A 19 -18.39 -7.12 -23.51
CA THR A 19 -19.58 -6.52 -22.88
C THR A 19 -20.51 -7.55 -22.22
N GLY A 20 -21.03 -7.25 -21.03
CA GLY A 20 -22.16 -7.94 -20.38
C GLY A 20 -22.49 -7.29 -19.03
N GLY A 21 -23.63 -6.60 -18.94
CA GLY A 21 -23.95 -5.65 -17.87
C GLY A 21 -24.57 -6.23 -16.59
N ALA A 22 -24.43 -5.47 -15.50
CA ALA A 22 -25.45 -5.27 -14.47
C ALA A 22 -25.05 -4.02 -13.64
N ALA A 23 -26.04 -3.18 -13.38
CA ALA A 23 -25.91 -1.81 -12.90
C ALA A 23 -25.54 -1.68 -11.42
N LEU A 24 -24.91 -0.53 -11.10
CA LEU A 24 -25.19 0.41 -10.00
C LEU A 24 -23.90 0.89 -9.31
N GLY A 25 -23.54 2.15 -9.57
CA GLY A 25 -22.95 3.03 -8.56
C GLY A 25 -21.46 3.36 -8.69
N ALA A 26 -21.20 4.60 -9.11
CA ALA A 26 -19.96 5.37 -8.91
C ALA A 26 -18.77 5.12 -9.87
N SER A 27 -19.01 5.29 -11.17
CA SER A 27 -18.01 6.00 -11.99
C SER A 27 -17.99 7.46 -11.53
N CYS A 28 -16.93 7.90 -10.86
CA CYS A 28 -16.65 9.32 -10.74
C CYS A 28 -16.06 9.79 -12.08
N PRO A 29 -16.78 10.58 -12.90
CA PRO A 29 -16.20 11.24 -14.05
C PRO A 29 -15.61 12.57 -13.55
N SER A 30 -14.30 12.64 -13.39
CA SER A 30 -13.63 13.94 -13.24
C SER A 30 -12.16 13.85 -13.65
N GLU A 31 -11.92 13.64 -14.94
CA GLU A 31 -10.84 14.38 -15.60
C GLU A 31 -11.32 15.83 -15.79
N SER A 32 -10.39 16.77 -15.63
CA SER A 32 -10.55 18.22 -15.88
C SER A 32 -11.27 19.05 -14.81
N THR A 33 -10.50 19.40 -13.77
CA THR A 33 -10.44 20.81 -13.35
C THR A 33 -8.98 21.11 -13.00
N ALA A 34 -8.31 21.85 -13.89
CA ALA A 34 -7.11 22.55 -13.51
C ALA A 34 -7.49 23.51 -12.37
N CYS A 35 -7.07 23.19 -11.15
CA CYS A 35 -6.79 24.21 -10.16
C CYS A 35 -5.28 24.10 -9.91
N SER A 36 -4.60 25.11 -10.42
CA SER A 36 -3.24 25.53 -10.12
C SER A 36 -2.81 25.08 -8.72
N ILE A 37 -1.63 24.48 -8.68
CA ILE A 37 -0.85 24.11 -7.49
C ILE A 37 -1.16 25.10 -6.34
N SER A 38 -2.02 24.70 -5.40
CA SER A 38 -2.48 25.57 -4.33
C SER A 38 -2.47 24.83 -3.00
N CYS A 39 -1.62 25.36 -2.11
CA CYS A 39 -1.69 25.35 -0.66
C CYS A 39 -2.83 24.51 -0.07
N ILE A 40 -2.54 23.24 0.22
CA ILE A 40 -3.34 22.46 1.15
C ILE A 40 -3.24 23.15 2.50
N ALA A 41 -4.38 23.48 3.10
CA ALA A 41 -4.40 24.08 4.43
C ALA A 41 -3.81 23.09 5.44
N ILE A 42 -3.08 23.57 6.45
CA ILE A 42 -2.48 22.71 7.48
C ILE A 42 -3.55 21.80 8.13
N ALA A 43 -4.74 22.34 8.41
CA ALA A 43 -5.88 21.58 8.94
C ALA A 43 -6.39 20.48 7.99
N GLU A 44 -6.26 20.63 6.67
CA GLU A 44 -6.58 19.54 5.73
C GLU A 44 -5.49 18.46 5.74
N ILE A 45 -4.21 18.84 5.86
CA ILE A 45 -3.09 17.90 5.99
C ILE A 45 -3.26 17.06 7.26
N GLU A 46 -3.61 17.67 8.39
CA GLU A 46 -3.87 16.98 9.65
C GLU A 46 -4.94 15.89 9.48
N LYS A 47 -6.08 16.22 8.85
CA LYS A 47 -7.16 15.26 8.58
C LYS A 47 -6.75 14.15 7.60
N ILE A 48 -5.92 14.47 6.60
CA ILE A 48 -5.38 13.48 5.66
C ILE A 48 -4.44 12.50 6.38
N CYS A 49 -3.61 13.00 7.30
CA CYS A 49 -2.76 12.18 8.16
C CYS A 49 -3.59 11.31 9.12
N GLU A 50 -4.62 11.87 9.75
CA GLU A 50 -5.55 11.12 10.61
C GLU A 50 -6.24 10.00 9.82
N ALA A 51 -6.69 10.28 8.59
CA ALA A 51 -7.29 9.28 7.72
C ALA A 51 -6.32 8.13 7.41
N LYS A 52 -5.04 8.45 7.19
CA LYS A 52 -4.00 7.42 7.04
C LYS A 52 -3.88 6.59 8.31
N ASP A 53 -3.81 7.20 9.48
CA ASP A 53 -3.63 6.46 10.74
C ASP A 53 -4.80 5.51 11.01
N ILE A 54 -6.03 5.94 10.75
CA ILE A 54 -7.22 5.09 10.82
C ILE A 54 -7.11 3.88 9.87
N LEU A 55 -6.61 4.09 8.65
CA LEU A 55 -6.37 2.99 7.70
C LEU A 55 -5.31 2.02 8.21
N LEU A 56 -4.22 2.52 8.81
CA LEU A 56 -3.13 1.69 9.30
C LEU A 56 -3.51 0.90 10.56
N GLN A 57 -4.42 1.43 11.38
CA GLN A 57 -4.97 0.72 12.54
C GLN A 57 -5.89 -0.45 12.13
N ARG A 58 -6.51 -0.40 10.95
CA ARG A 58 -7.50 -1.39 10.49
C ARG A 58 -7.07 -2.08 9.19
N LEU A 59 -6.07 -2.95 9.30
CA LEU A 59 -5.50 -3.66 8.14
C LEU A 59 -6.40 -4.77 7.58
N ASP A 60 -7.13 -5.47 8.45
CA ASP A 60 -7.99 -6.59 8.08
C ASP A 60 -9.31 -6.12 7.45
N ARG A 61 -9.93 -5.12 8.08
CA ARG A 61 -11.21 -4.54 7.63
C ARG A 61 -11.05 -3.03 7.44
N PRO A 62 -10.38 -2.60 6.36
CA PRO A 62 -10.22 -1.18 6.09
C PRO A 62 -11.58 -0.55 5.80
N PRO A 63 -11.87 0.65 6.34
CA PRO A 63 -13.07 1.38 5.97
C PRO A 63 -13.05 1.69 4.48
N SER A 64 -14.22 1.73 3.86
CA SER A 64 -14.35 2.26 2.50
C SER A 64 -13.92 3.72 2.46
N LEU A 65 -13.53 4.21 1.28
CA LEU A 65 -13.08 5.58 1.12
C LEU A 65 -14.14 6.62 1.55
N ILE A 66 -15.42 6.30 1.37
CA ILE A 66 -16.55 7.13 1.77
C ILE A 66 -16.67 7.15 3.30
N GLU A 67 -16.58 6.00 3.95
CA GLU A 67 -16.61 5.90 5.41
C GLU A 67 -15.41 6.61 6.04
N LEU A 68 -14.22 6.47 5.44
CA LEU A 68 -13.02 7.12 5.89
C LEU A 68 -13.16 8.64 5.82
N ALA A 69 -13.65 9.17 4.69
CA ALA A 69 -13.92 10.60 4.53
C ALA A 69 -14.92 11.11 5.57
N ARG A 70 -15.98 10.32 5.84
CA ARG A 70 -16.97 10.65 6.87
C ARG A 70 -16.37 10.66 8.28
N GLN A 71 -15.45 9.74 8.59
CA GLN A 71 -14.80 9.67 9.90
C GLN A 71 -13.91 10.88 10.18
N VAL A 72 -13.16 11.38 9.18
CA VAL A 72 -12.30 12.55 9.33
C VAL A 72 -13.00 13.89 9.03
N GLY A 73 -14.32 13.86 8.76
CA GLY A 73 -15.09 15.06 8.43
C GLY A 73 -14.61 15.77 7.17
N MET A 74 -14.32 15.00 6.11
CA MET A 74 -13.93 15.50 4.79
C MET A 74 -14.85 14.96 3.69
N ASN A 75 -14.89 15.65 2.55
CA ASN A 75 -15.52 15.12 1.34
C ASN A 75 -14.61 14.07 0.66
N ASP A 76 -15.20 13.05 0.02
CA ASP A 76 -14.43 11.94 -0.57
C ASP A 76 -13.52 12.42 -1.72
N CYS A 77 -13.99 13.38 -2.53
CA CYS A 77 -13.20 14.01 -3.59
C CYS A 77 -11.98 14.75 -3.03
N THR A 78 -12.18 15.50 -1.95
CA THR A 78 -11.10 16.24 -1.28
C THR A 78 -10.09 15.27 -0.67
N LEU A 79 -10.56 14.19 -0.04
CA LEU A 79 -9.68 13.16 0.52
C LEU A 79 -8.85 12.48 -0.57
N LYS A 80 -9.48 12.06 -1.68
CA LYS A 80 -8.77 11.46 -2.84
C LYS A 80 -7.66 12.36 -3.37
N ARG A 81 -7.99 13.65 -3.58
CA ARG A 81 -7.03 14.64 -4.08
C ARG A 81 -5.93 14.89 -3.05
N GLY A 82 -6.29 15.08 -1.79
CA GLY A 82 -5.37 15.31 -0.69
C GLY A 82 -4.36 14.18 -0.52
N PHE A 83 -4.79 12.92 -0.55
CA PHE A 83 -3.89 11.77 -0.51
C PHE A 83 -2.86 11.78 -1.64
N ARG A 84 -3.28 12.11 -2.86
CA ARG A 84 -2.36 12.20 -4.01
C ARG A 84 -1.39 13.37 -3.89
N GLN A 85 -1.81 14.50 -3.31
CA GLN A 85 -0.94 15.66 -3.14
C GLN A 85 0.04 15.50 -1.97
N VAL A 86 -0.40 14.93 -0.84
CA VAL A 86 0.42 14.76 0.37
C VAL A 86 1.33 13.54 0.26
N PHE A 87 0.80 12.39 -0.20
CA PHE A 87 1.54 11.12 -0.23
C PHE A 87 1.92 10.66 -1.64
N GLY A 88 1.51 11.36 -2.69
CA GLY A 88 1.78 10.95 -4.08
C GLY A 88 0.99 9.73 -4.56
N MET A 89 0.08 9.19 -3.75
CA MET A 89 -0.63 7.94 -4.04
C MET A 89 -2.05 7.94 -3.49
N THR A 90 -2.85 6.94 -3.83
CA THR A 90 -4.23 6.81 -3.31
C THR A 90 -4.23 6.20 -1.90
N ALA A 91 -5.28 6.45 -1.12
CA ALA A 91 -5.48 5.84 0.19
C ALA A 91 -5.36 4.31 0.18
N MET A 92 -5.94 3.64 -0.83
CA MET A 92 -5.83 2.19 -0.99
C MET A 92 -4.42 1.75 -1.37
N SER A 93 -3.72 2.53 -2.19
CA SER A 93 -2.31 2.27 -2.49
C SER A 93 -1.45 2.38 -1.23
N CYS A 94 -1.65 3.41 -0.39
CA CYS A 94 -0.97 3.53 0.91
C CYS A 94 -1.18 2.29 1.75
N LEU A 95 -2.43 1.84 1.88
CA LEU A 95 -2.77 0.63 2.63
C LEU A 95 -2.06 -0.61 2.06
N HIS A 96 -2.06 -0.78 0.73
CA HIS A 96 -1.36 -1.90 0.11
C HIS A 96 0.14 -1.87 0.36
N HIS A 97 0.79 -0.72 0.23
CA HIS A 97 2.21 -0.57 0.50
C HIS A 97 2.53 -0.93 1.95
N TYR A 98 1.78 -0.38 2.90
CA TYR A 98 1.99 -0.66 4.31
C TYR A 98 1.79 -2.15 4.66
N ARG A 99 0.76 -2.80 4.07
CA ARG A 99 0.55 -4.25 4.25
C ARG A 99 1.72 -5.08 3.73
N MET A 100 2.33 -4.68 2.62
CA MET A 100 3.51 -5.37 2.07
C MET A 100 4.76 -5.15 2.91
N GLU A 101 4.95 -3.95 3.46
CA GLU A 101 6.04 -3.65 4.39
C GLU A 101 5.91 -4.50 5.67
N LEU A 102 4.72 -4.55 6.27
CA LEU A 102 4.46 -5.42 7.42
C LEU A 102 4.66 -6.90 7.08
N ALA A 103 4.21 -7.35 5.91
CA ALA A 103 4.43 -8.74 5.48
C ALA A 103 5.93 -9.08 5.42
N GLN A 104 6.74 -8.18 4.86
CA GLN A 104 8.19 -8.36 4.80
C GLN A 104 8.80 -8.46 6.21
N GLN A 105 8.38 -7.57 7.13
CA GLN A 105 8.86 -7.60 8.51
C GLN A 105 8.51 -8.92 9.20
N LEU A 106 7.24 -9.35 9.12
CA LEU A 106 6.79 -10.60 9.73
C LEU A 106 7.51 -11.83 9.16
N LEU A 107 7.75 -11.84 7.85
CA LEU A 107 8.54 -12.91 7.20
C LEU A 107 10.01 -12.88 7.61
N THR A 108 10.57 -11.71 7.91
CA THR A 108 11.97 -11.56 8.35
C THR A 108 12.16 -12.03 9.78
N ILE A 109 11.20 -11.73 10.66
CA ILE A 109 11.19 -12.19 12.06
C ILE A 109 11.08 -13.73 12.12
N GLY A 110 10.31 -14.34 11.23
CA GLY A 110 10.23 -15.81 11.09
C GLY A 110 9.33 -16.49 12.12
N GLU A 111 8.58 -15.74 12.92
CA GLU A 111 7.62 -16.27 13.91
C GLU A 111 6.32 -16.81 13.28
N MET A 112 5.99 -16.39 12.06
CA MET A 112 4.72 -16.74 11.40
C MET A 112 4.95 -17.38 10.04
N ASN A 113 4.11 -18.36 9.71
CA ASN A 113 4.13 -18.98 8.39
C ASN A 113 3.51 -18.05 7.32
N VAL A 114 3.87 -18.20 6.05
CA VAL A 114 3.43 -17.31 4.95
C VAL A 114 1.90 -17.17 4.89
N ASN A 115 1.17 -18.26 5.17
CA ASN A 115 -0.30 -18.26 5.19
C ASN A 115 -0.86 -17.45 6.37
N GLN A 116 -0.20 -17.51 7.53
CA GLN A 116 -0.58 -16.74 8.71
C GLN A 116 -0.30 -15.26 8.49
N VAL A 117 0.84 -14.91 7.89
CA VAL A 117 1.17 -13.53 7.51
C VAL A 117 0.12 -12.94 6.56
N ALA A 118 -0.30 -13.70 5.53
CA ALA A 118 -1.33 -13.24 4.60
C ALA A 118 -2.65 -12.91 5.33
N THR A 119 -3.03 -13.72 6.32
CA THR A 119 -4.25 -13.51 7.11
C THR A 119 -4.08 -12.34 8.08
N ALA A 120 -2.94 -12.23 8.77
CA ALA A 120 -2.66 -11.19 9.75
C ALA A 120 -2.65 -9.78 9.13
N ILE A 121 -2.14 -9.66 7.90
CA ILE A 121 -2.18 -8.38 7.18
C ILE A 121 -3.50 -8.19 6.42
N GLY A 122 -4.51 -9.07 6.57
CA GLY A 122 -5.89 -8.89 6.10
C GLY A 122 -6.26 -9.42 4.72
N TYR A 123 -5.43 -10.26 4.07
CA TYR A 123 -5.76 -10.76 2.73
C TYR A 123 -6.76 -11.91 2.84
N ALA A 124 -7.87 -11.80 2.11
CA ALA A 124 -8.88 -12.86 2.06
C ALA A 124 -8.35 -14.16 1.43
N SER A 125 -7.39 -14.06 0.50
CA SER A 125 -6.81 -15.23 -0.17
C SER A 125 -5.28 -15.15 -0.25
N ARG A 126 -4.65 -16.33 -0.14
CA ARG A 126 -3.20 -16.51 -0.31
C ARG A 126 -2.75 -16.10 -1.72
N SER A 127 -3.53 -16.43 -2.75
CA SER A 127 -3.20 -16.10 -4.14
C SER A 127 -3.12 -14.59 -4.39
N SER A 128 -4.05 -13.82 -3.79
CA SER A 128 -4.02 -12.35 -3.85
C SER A 128 -2.78 -11.79 -3.16
N PHE A 129 -2.43 -12.33 -1.98
CA PHE A 129 -1.22 -11.96 -1.26
C PHE A 129 0.05 -12.25 -2.08
N TYR A 130 0.18 -13.45 -2.63
CA TYR A 130 1.36 -13.83 -3.42
C TYR A 130 1.55 -12.95 -4.65
N THR A 131 0.46 -12.62 -5.35
CA THR A 131 0.49 -11.72 -6.51
C THR A 131 0.93 -10.31 -6.09
N ALA A 132 0.37 -9.77 -5.01
CA ALA A 132 0.74 -8.45 -4.49
C ALA A 132 2.19 -8.40 -4.01
N PHE A 133 2.63 -9.41 -3.27
CA PHE A 133 4.00 -9.51 -2.75
C PHE A 133 5.03 -9.60 -3.87
N ARG A 134 4.77 -10.46 -4.87
CA ARG A 134 5.64 -10.59 -6.04
C ARG A 134 5.68 -9.30 -6.86
N LYS A 135 4.56 -8.58 -6.98
CA LYS A 135 4.53 -7.29 -7.68
C LYS A 135 5.38 -6.23 -6.97
N GLN A 136 5.39 -6.23 -5.63
CA GLN A 136 6.13 -5.25 -4.84
C GLN A 136 7.63 -5.56 -4.72
N PHE A 137 7.99 -6.83 -4.49
CA PHE A 137 9.36 -7.24 -4.19
C PHE A 137 10.06 -8.02 -5.31
N GLY A 138 9.35 -8.32 -6.41
CA GLY A 138 9.87 -9.08 -7.55
C GLY A 138 10.00 -10.60 -7.33
N VAL A 139 9.98 -11.07 -6.08
CA VAL A 139 10.15 -12.47 -5.68
C VAL A 139 8.94 -13.00 -4.92
N SER A 140 8.77 -14.32 -4.86
CA SER A 140 7.70 -14.89 -4.02
C SER A 140 8.06 -14.85 -2.52
N PRO A 141 7.08 -14.84 -1.61
CA PRO A 141 7.35 -14.88 -0.17
C PRO A 141 8.25 -16.04 0.25
N HIS A 142 8.06 -17.22 -0.36
CA HIS A 142 8.89 -18.41 -0.09
C HIS A 142 10.33 -18.23 -0.58
N GLN A 143 10.52 -17.64 -1.77
CA GLN A 143 11.85 -17.33 -2.28
C GLN A 143 12.55 -16.29 -1.40
N TYR A 144 11.81 -15.28 -0.93
CA TYR A 144 12.31 -14.28 0.01
C TYR A 144 12.85 -14.92 1.31
N LEU A 145 12.09 -15.84 1.92
CA LEU A 145 12.54 -16.61 3.09
C LEU A 145 13.79 -17.45 2.80
N THR A 146 13.83 -18.10 1.63
CA THR A 146 14.96 -18.94 1.23
C THR A 146 16.24 -18.11 1.03
N GLN A 147 16.12 -16.92 0.42
CA GLN A 147 17.21 -15.98 0.24
C GLN A 147 17.74 -15.48 1.59
N ASN A 148 16.85 -15.16 2.53
CA ASN A 148 17.25 -14.73 3.86
C ASN A 148 18.03 -15.83 4.62
N ARG A 149 17.61 -17.10 4.49
CA ARG A 149 18.32 -18.26 5.07
C ARG A 149 19.68 -18.54 4.42
N LYS A 150 19.85 -18.27 3.13
CA LYS A 150 21.14 -18.45 2.42
C LYS A 150 22.14 -17.36 2.79
N ASN A 151 21.68 -16.15 3.08
CA ASN A 151 22.57 -15.06 3.53
C ASN A 151 23.21 -15.31 4.91
N SER A 152 22.61 -16.15 5.77
CA SER A 152 23.18 -16.52 7.08
C SER A 152 24.38 -17.48 7.04
N VAL A 153 24.72 -18.08 5.89
CA VAL A 153 25.88 -19.00 5.78
C VAL A 153 27.17 -18.28 5.30
N GLY A 154 27.16 -16.95 5.11
CA GLY A 154 28.30 -16.29 4.44
C GLY A 154 28.80 -14.93 4.94
N ARG A 155 28.12 -14.18 5.82
CA ARG A 155 28.62 -12.85 6.25
C ARG A 155 28.24 -12.49 7.68
N THR A 156 29.21 -12.60 8.59
CA THR A 156 29.28 -11.73 9.76
C THR A 156 29.47 -10.28 9.28
N ASN A 157 28.89 -9.32 10.01
CA ASN A 157 29.09 -7.87 9.93
C ASN A 157 28.17 -7.14 8.94
N ASN A 158 27.10 -6.52 9.47
CA ASN A 158 26.99 -5.06 9.59
C ASN A 158 25.51 -4.65 9.73
N SER A 159 25.17 -4.22 10.95
CA SER A 159 24.29 -3.09 11.30
C SER A 159 23.55 -2.42 10.14
N VAL A 160 22.21 -2.52 10.11
CA VAL A 160 21.30 -1.45 10.55
C VAL A 160 19.94 -2.09 10.79
N SER A 161 19.63 -2.35 12.06
CA SER A 161 18.24 -2.49 12.51
C SER A 161 17.57 -1.13 12.31
N ARG A 162 16.95 -0.92 11.15
CA ARG A 162 15.96 0.14 10.99
C ARG A 162 14.71 -0.32 11.72
N THR A 163 14.73 -0.16 13.03
CA THR A 163 13.60 -0.30 13.93
C THR A 163 12.52 0.69 13.48
N PHE A 164 11.54 0.21 12.74
CA PHE A 164 10.28 0.91 12.56
C PHE A 164 9.26 0.18 13.43
N ALA A 165 8.86 0.84 14.51
CA ALA A 165 8.01 0.30 15.55
C ALA A 165 6.69 -0.25 14.95
N LEU A 166 6.40 -1.52 15.22
CA LEU A 166 5.08 -2.10 14.94
C LEU A 166 4.02 -1.41 15.82
N PRO A 167 2.89 -0.95 15.27
CA PRO A 167 1.70 -0.76 16.09
C PRO A 167 1.25 -2.15 16.58
N LYS A 168 1.08 -2.28 17.90
CA LYS A 168 0.59 -3.51 18.51
C LYS A 168 -0.78 -3.84 17.94
N LEU A 169 -0.86 -4.93 17.18
CA LEU A 169 -2.11 -5.61 16.88
C LEU A 169 -2.68 -6.10 18.22
N ARG A 170 -3.86 -5.59 18.58
CA ARG A 170 -4.57 -5.91 19.82
C ARG A 170 -5.84 -6.69 19.48
#